data_AF-A0A8T6ER12-F1
#
_entry.id   AF-A0A8T6ER12-F1
#
_cell.length_a   1.000
_cell.length_b   1.000
_cell.length_c   1.000
_cell.angle_alpha   90.00
_cell.angle_beta   90.00
_cell.angle_gamma   90.00
#
_symmetry.space_group_name_H-M   'P 1'
#
loop_
_entity.id
_entity.type
_entity.pdbx_description
1 polymer ?
#
loop_
_entity_poly.entity_id
_entity_poly.type
_entity_poly.pdbx_seq_one_letter_code
_entity_poly.pdbx_strand_id
1 'polypeptide(L)'
;MYVQTLRFPGHPQEIAENSVDLAHLRYIHGYDSVNRVEPASIDGHHMVSRFDFTSRRKVARVATLTFEISADTDIYGLGYSFVSIREHTIGMDMRLWILATPVDGELVDMTLASQVREIRNPKRLLVGLGFLPTRLRAPLMNRFMASRQRQDVLDDVVIWGRKKYVSPPRLNRSDGEIMAYRAYCAQFYADPNDCSATS
;
A
#
# COMPACT_ATOMS: atom_id res chain seq x y z
N MET A 1 15.18 -4.70 -9.48
CA MET A 1 13.98 -3.86 -9.33
C MET A 1 12.97 -4.31 -10.38
N TYR A 2 11.69 -4.34 -10.05
CA TYR A 2 10.61 -4.63 -10.99
C TYR A 2 9.70 -3.40 -11.04
N VAL A 3 9.24 -3.02 -12.23
CA VAL A 3 8.40 -1.83 -12.44
C VAL A 3 7.27 -2.22 -13.38
N GLN A 4 6.06 -1.77 -13.06
CA GLN A 4 4.88 -1.92 -13.92
C GLN A 4 3.97 -0.71 -13.77
N THR A 5 3.24 -0.39 -14.83
CA THR A 5 2.22 0.67 -14.83
C THR A 5 0.87 0.08 -15.17
N LEU A 6 -0.16 0.54 -14.47
CA LEU A 6 -1.56 0.19 -14.67
C LEU A 6 -2.34 1.48 -14.90
N ARG A 7 -3.21 1.49 -15.92
CA ARG A 7 -4.13 2.59 -16.18
C ARG A 7 -5.55 2.15 -15.86
N PHE A 8 -6.29 2.96 -15.10
CA PHE A 8 -7.67 2.68 -14.73
C PHE A 8 -8.41 3.96 -14.31
N PRO A 9 -9.76 3.94 -14.28
CA PRO A 9 -10.55 5.02 -13.73
C PRO A 9 -10.36 5.16 -12.22
N GLY A 10 -10.11 6.38 -11.75
CA GLY A 10 -9.94 6.67 -10.33
C GLY A 10 -9.24 8.01 -10.09
N HIS A 11 -8.98 8.33 -8.83
CA HIS A 11 -8.29 9.56 -8.43
C HIS A 11 -7.10 9.25 -7.49
N PRO A 12 -5.93 9.94 -7.59
CA PRO A 12 -4.75 9.64 -6.76
C PRO A 12 -5.02 9.61 -5.25
N GLN A 13 -5.85 10.53 -4.76
CA GLN A 13 -6.32 10.53 -3.36
C GLN A 13 -7.01 9.22 -2.96
N GLU A 14 -7.83 8.61 -3.81
CA GLU A 14 -8.55 7.37 -3.48
C GLU A 14 -7.61 6.17 -3.37
N ILE A 15 -6.55 6.17 -4.17
CA ILE A 15 -5.54 5.12 -4.19
C ILE A 15 -4.73 5.13 -2.90
N ALA A 16 -4.27 6.31 -2.47
CA ALA A 16 -3.49 6.42 -1.24
C ALA A 16 -4.37 6.37 0.03
N GLU A 17 -5.67 6.69 -0.04
CA GLU A 17 -6.63 6.44 1.06
C GLU A 17 -6.68 4.94 1.43
N ASN A 18 -6.61 4.03 0.45
CA ASN A 18 -6.56 2.58 0.72
C ASN A 18 -5.30 2.17 1.50
N SER A 19 -4.18 2.88 1.36
CA SER A 19 -2.93 2.55 2.06
C SER A 19 -2.95 2.86 3.56
N VAL A 20 -3.90 3.71 4.00
CA VAL A 20 -4.12 4.08 5.40
C VAL A 20 -5.42 3.47 5.97
N ASP A 21 -6.22 2.79 5.15
CA ASP A 21 -7.44 2.10 5.55
C ASP A 21 -7.13 0.69 6.09
N LEU A 22 -7.02 0.60 7.42
CA LEU A 22 -6.77 -0.65 8.13
C LEU A 22 -7.89 -1.69 7.96
N ALA A 23 -9.12 -1.28 7.66
CA ALA A 23 -10.24 -2.19 7.41
C ALA A 23 -10.12 -2.83 6.01
N HIS A 24 -9.76 -2.05 4.99
CA HIS A 24 -9.46 -2.56 3.63
C HIS A 24 -8.35 -3.62 3.66
N LEU A 25 -7.27 -3.33 4.37
CA LEU A 25 -6.15 -4.25 4.57
C LEU A 25 -6.56 -5.58 5.23
N ARG A 26 -7.50 -5.54 6.19
CA ARG A 26 -8.02 -6.73 6.86
C ARG A 26 -8.93 -7.56 5.96
N TYR A 27 -9.90 -6.93 5.31
CA TYR A 27 -10.96 -7.65 4.59
C TYR A 27 -10.55 -8.08 3.18
N ILE A 28 -9.69 -7.31 2.50
CA ILE A 28 -9.31 -7.57 1.10
C ILE A 28 -7.94 -8.24 1.03
N HIS A 29 -6.96 -7.70 1.75
CA HIS A 29 -5.60 -8.26 1.73
C HIS A 29 -5.36 -9.34 2.80
N GLY A 30 -6.36 -9.64 3.64
CA GLY A 30 -6.31 -10.73 4.62
C GLY A 30 -5.29 -10.51 5.72
N TYR A 31 -5.15 -9.27 6.18
CA TYR A 31 -4.33 -8.92 7.34
C TYR A 31 -5.13 -9.17 8.62
N ASP A 32 -4.53 -9.87 9.57
CA ASP A 32 -5.06 -10.12 10.90
C ASP A 32 -4.27 -9.28 11.92
N SER A 33 -4.91 -8.85 13.01
CA SER A 33 -4.23 -8.18 14.13
C SER A 33 -3.43 -6.94 13.72
N VAL A 34 -4.02 -6.05 12.93
CA VAL A 34 -3.40 -4.78 12.55
C VAL A 34 -3.28 -3.89 13.78
N ASN A 35 -2.05 -3.68 14.24
CA ASN A 35 -1.70 -2.83 15.36
C ASN A 35 -0.95 -1.60 14.83
N ARG A 36 -1.51 -0.42 15.11
CA ARG A 36 -0.85 0.85 14.83
C ARG A 36 0.30 1.03 15.82
N VAL A 37 1.50 1.29 15.31
CA VAL A 37 2.69 1.49 16.16
C VAL A 37 2.64 2.87 16.79
N GLU A 38 2.33 3.89 15.99
CA GLU A 38 2.26 5.30 16.39
C GLU A 38 1.17 6.04 15.63
N PRO A 39 0.74 7.22 16.11
CA PRO A 39 -0.09 8.08 15.32
C PRO A 39 0.49 8.50 13.98
N ALA A 40 -0.29 8.56 12.90
CA ALA A 40 0.20 9.17 11.68
C ALA A 40 0.66 10.60 11.96
N SER A 41 1.85 10.91 11.48
CA SER A 41 2.46 12.23 11.59
C SER A 41 2.31 12.92 10.25
N ILE A 42 1.92 14.19 10.28
CA ILE A 42 1.80 15.03 9.09
C ILE A 42 2.70 16.25 9.29
N ASP A 43 3.62 16.46 8.36
CA ASP A 43 4.49 17.64 8.28
C ASP A 43 4.40 18.20 6.86
N GLY A 44 3.57 19.23 6.69
CA GLY A 44 3.26 19.83 5.39
C GLY A 44 2.83 18.78 4.36
N HIS A 45 3.64 18.61 3.32
CA HIS A 45 3.39 17.70 2.20
C HIS A 45 3.87 16.26 2.44
N HIS A 46 4.27 15.90 3.67
CA HIS A 46 4.73 14.56 4.03
C HIS A 46 3.87 13.99 5.15
N MET A 47 3.32 12.80 4.92
CA MET A 47 2.59 12.02 5.90
C MET A 47 3.30 10.68 6.14
N VAL A 48 3.45 10.30 7.40
CA VAL A 48 4.07 9.03 7.81
C VAL A 48 3.03 8.19 8.55
N SER A 49 2.90 6.91 8.19
CA SER A 49 2.05 5.94 8.86
C SER A 49 2.82 4.65 9.10
N ARG A 50 2.70 4.06 10.30
CA ARG A 50 3.42 2.85 10.70
C ARG A 50 2.48 1.83 11.32
N PHE A 51 2.51 0.61 10.81
CA PHE A 51 1.63 -0.46 11.25
C PHE A 51 2.35 -1.81 11.28
N ASP A 52 2.07 -2.56 12.34
CA ASP A 52 2.40 -3.96 12.44
C ASP A 52 1.14 -4.77 12.18
N PHE A 53 1.26 -5.87 11.43
CA PHE A 53 0.14 -6.75 11.19
C PHE A 53 0.62 -8.18 10.98
N THR A 54 -0.30 -9.10 11.17
CA THR A 54 -0.09 -10.49 10.81
C THR A 54 -0.83 -10.82 9.53
N SER A 55 -0.34 -11.75 8.73
CA SER A 55 -1.09 -12.27 7.58
C SER A 55 -1.07 -13.78 7.60
N ARG A 56 -2.26 -14.38 7.70
CA ARG A 56 -2.39 -15.84 7.62
C ARG A 56 -2.56 -16.26 6.16
N ARG A 57 -1.60 -17.03 5.64
CA ARG A 57 -1.69 -17.59 4.28
C ARG A 57 -1.66 -19.10 4.30
N LYS A 58 -2.55 -19.71 3.53
CA LYS A 58 -2.49 -21.15 3.22
C LYS A 58 -1.34 -21.38 2.24
N VAL A 59 -0.33 -22.13 2.66
CA VAL A 59 0.84 -22.47 1.82
C VAL A 59 0.71 -23.90 1.28
N ALA A 60 -0.12 -24.74 1.91
CA ALA A 60 -0.52 -26.06 1.43
C ALA A 60 -1.93 -26.40 1.92
N ARG A 61 -2.49 -27.53 1.43
CA ARG A 61 -3.85 -27.99 1.75
C ARG A 61 -4.13 -28.15 3.26
N VAL A 62 -3.09 -28.31 4.08
CA VAL A 62 -3.17 -28.51 5.54
C VAL A 62 -2.34 -27.51 6.35
N ALA A 63 -1.51 -26.67 5.70
CA ALA A 63 -0.57 -25.79 6.38
C ALA A 63 -0.93 -24.31 6.17
N THR A 64 -1.25 -23.63 7.27
CA THR A 64 -1.42 -22.17 7.33
C THR A 64 -0.20 -21.58 8.01
N LEU A 65 0.47 -20.63 7.34
CA LEU A 65 1.53 -19.83 7.94
C LEU A 65 0.97 -18.49 8.38
N THR A 66 1.36 -18.06 9.57
CA THR A 66 1.24 -16.68 10.00
C THR A 66 2.55 -15.97 9.69
N PHE A 67 2.45 -14.87 8.94
CA PHE A 67 3.54 -13.94 8.69
C PHE A 67 3.38 -12.73 9.61
N GLU A 68 4.47 -12.24 10.16
CA GLU A 68 4.52 -11.04 11.00
C GLU A 68 5.22 -9.96 10.20
N ILE A 69 4.52 -8.85 9.96
CA ILE A 69 4.95 -7.81 9.03
C ILE A 69 4.90 -6.45 9.72
N SER A 70 5.98 -5.69 9.61
CA SER A 70 6.01 -4.27 9.93
C SER A 70 6.07 -3.48 8.62
N ALA A 71 5.22 -2.47 8.49
CA ALA A 71 5.20 -1.59 7.33
C ALA A 71 5.30 -0.13 7.77
N ASP A 72 6.27 0.57 7.18
CA ASP A 72 6.42 2.01 7.29
C ASP A 72 6.05 2.63 5.95
N THR A 73 5.05 3.49 5.94
CA THR A 73 4.53 4.16 4.75
C THR A 73 4.80 5.65 4.86
N ASP A 74 5.58 6.17 3.92
CA ASP A 74 5.81 7.59 3.68
C ASP A 74 4.97 8.03 2.47
N ILE A 75 4.13 9.04 2.63
CA ILE A 75 3.29 9.62 1.58
C ILE A 75 3.76 11.05 1.34
N TYR A 76 4.12 11.37 0.10
CA TYR A 76 4.54 12.69 -0.32
C TYR A 76 3.55 13.23 -1.36
N GLY A 77 2.83 14.29 -1.02
CA GLY A 77 1.72 14.77 -1.83
C GLY A 77 0.60 13.74 -2.00
N LEU A 78 -0.09 13.80 -3.14
CA LEU A 78 -1.15 12.86 -3.53
C LEU A 78 -0.65 11.69 -4.39
N GLY A 79 0.49 11.87 -5.05
CA GLY A 79 0.93 10.99 -6.14
C GLY A 79 2.08 10.06 -5.79
N TYR A 80 2.74 10.21 -4.63
CA TYR A 80 3.90 9.40 -4.29
C TYR A 80 3.74 8.77 -2.91
N SER A 81 3.85 7.44 -2.85
CA SER A 81 3.99 6.71 -1.59
C SER A 81 5.16 5.75 -1.66
N PHE A 82 5.93 5.71 -0.59
CA PHE A 82 7.05 4.81 -0.38
C PHE A 82 6.76 3.93 0.83
N VAL A 83 6.80 2.62 0.64
CA VAL A 83 6.51 1.65 1.70
C VAL A 83 7.72 0.77 1.92
N SER A 84 8.23 0.79 3.15
CA SER A 84 9.23 -0.15 3.64
C SER A 84 8.54 -1.27 4.40
N ILE A 85 8.65 -2.49 3.88
CA ILE A 85 8.02 -3.69 4.43
C ILE A 85 9.12 -4.58 5.01
N ARG A 86 8.97 -4.95 6.28
CA ARG A 86 9.85 -5.88 7.00
C ARG A 86 9.03 -7.09 7.40
N GLU A 87 9.32 -8.24 6.80
CA GLU A 87 8.66 -9.51 7.11
C GLU A 87 9.57 -10.35 8.02
N HIS A 88 9.11 -10.57 9.25
CA HIS A 88 9.92 -11.10 10.34
C HIS A 88 9.99 -12.63 10.36
N THR A 89 9.07 -13.34 9.71
CA THR A 89 8.96 -14.81 9.77
C THR A 89 9.92 -15.53 8.83
N ILE A 90 10.15 -14.96 7.65
CA ILE A 90 11.11 -15.42 6.64
C ILE A 90 12.40 -14.60 6.72
N GLY A 91 12.34 -13.35 7.21
CA GLY A 91 13.47 -12.42 7.22
C GLY A 91 13.65 -11.76 5.84
N MET A 92 12.54 -11.26 5.29
CA MET A 92 12.51 -10.61 3.98
C MET A 92 12.19 -9.13 4.15
N ASP A 93 13.09 -8.27 3.66
CA ASP A 93 12.84 -6.84 3.56
C ASP A 93 12.46 -6.50 2.11
N MET A 94 11.49 -5.60 1.94
CA MET A 94 11.02 -5.16 0.65
C MET A 94 10.73 -3.65 0.67
N ARG A 95 10.97 -3.00 -0.46
CA ARG A 95 10.56 -1.63 -0.73
C ARG A 95 9.56 -1.61 -1.87
N LEU A 96 8.54 -0.78 -1.73
CA LEU A 96 7.50 -0.55 -2.71
C LEU A 96 7.37 0.96 -2.92
N TRP A 97 7.40 1.39 -4.17
CA TRP A 97 7.06 2.75 -4.59
C TRP A 97 5.73 2.66 -5.34
N ILE A 98 4.78 3.49 -4.93
CA ILE A 98 3.48 3.65 -5.55
C ILE A 98 3.44 5.08 -6.08
N LEU A 99 3.32 5.21 -7.40
CA LEU A 99 3.35 6.48 -8.10
C LEU A 99 2.03 6.63 -8.86
N ALA A 100 1.10 7.42 -8.34
CA ALA A 100 -0.19 7.69 -8.94
C ALA A 100 -0.17 9.05 -9.65
N THR A 101 -0.29 9.02 -10.98
CA THR A 101 -0.27 10.21 -11.82
C THR A 101 -1.65 10.41 -12.45
N PRO A 102 -2.35 11.52 -12.18
CA PRO A 102 -3.61 11.82 -12.85
C PRO A 102 -3.36 12.08 -14.34
N VAL A 103 -4.23 11.57 -15.20
CA VAL A 103 -4.13 11.75 -16.66
C VAL A 103 -5.03 12.91 -17.11
N ASP A 104 -6.32 12.84 -16.80
CA ASP A 104 -7.35 13.77 -17.30
C ASP A 104 -8.49 14.03 -16.30
N GLY A 105 -8.29 13.68 -15.02
CA GLY A 105 -9.28 13.86 -13.95
C GLY A 105 -10.22 12.67 -13.76
N GLU A 106 -10.31 11.75 -14.73
CA GLU A 106 -11.06 10.51 -14.61
C GLU A 106 -10.14 9.28 -14.56
N LEU A 107 -9.00 9.35 -15.25
CA LEU A 107 -8.03 8.27 -15.33
C LEU A 107 -6.77 8.58 -14.51
N VAL A 108 -6.19 7.51 -13.97
CA VAL A 108 -4.88 7.53 -13.31
C VAL A 108 -3.97 6.47 -13.92
N ASP A 109 -2.72 6.85 -14.13
CA ASP A 109 -1.61 5.92 -14.30
C ASP A 109 -0.98 5.64 -12.94
N MET A 110 -1.10 4.40 -12.46
CA MET A 110 -0.40 3.96 -11.26
C MET A 110 0.79 3.09 -11.63
N THR A 111 1.99 3.60 -11.35
CA THR A 111 3.24 2.86 -11.45
C THR A 111 3.59 2.25 -10.09
N LEU A 112 3.72 0.92 -10.07
CA LEU A 112 4.25 0.16 -8.95
C LEU A 112 5.68 -0.23 -9.26
N ALA A 113 6.62 0.23 -8.43
CA ALA A 113 7.99 -0.25 -8.47
C ALA A 113 8.32 -0.98 -7.19
N SER A 114 9.03 -2.09 -7.28
CA SER A 114 9.37 -2.87 -6.09
C SER A 114 10.75 -3.52 -6.12
N GLN A 115 11.31 -3.67 -4.93
CA GLN A 115 12.61 -4.27 -4.71
C GLN A 115 12.65 -5.03 -3.39
N VAL A 116 12.87 -6.34 -3.48
CA VAL A 116 13.23 -7.20 -2.36
C VAL A 116 14.72 -7.13 -2.11
N ARG A 117 15.12 -6.96 -0.84
CA ARG A 117 16.51 -7.03 -0.39
C ARG A 117 17.06 -8.45 -0.57
N GLU A 118 18.36 -8.57 -0.79
CA GLU A 118 19.02 -9.88 -0.85
C GLU A 118 18.73 -10.73 0.40
N ILE A 119 18.21 -11.95 0.19
CA ILE A 119 17.82 -12.88 1.25
C ILE A 119 18.96 -13.87 1.50
N ARG A 120 19.87 -13.54 2.42
CA ARG A 120 21.05 -14.38 2.72
C ARG A 120 20.71 -15.59 3.59
N ASN A 121 20.01 -15.36 4.68
CA ASN A 121 19.70 -16.36 5.71
C ASN A 121 18.19 -16.37 5.97
N PRO A 122 17.38 -17.00 5.08
CA PRO A 122 15.95 -17.07 5.30
C PRO A 122 15.66 -17.92 6.55
N LYS A 123 14.87 -17.39 7.48
CA LYS A 123 14.45 -18.10 8.69
C LYS A 123 13.62 -19.36 8.38
N ARG A 124 13.00 -19.41 7.19
CA ARG A 124 12.26 -20.57 6.68
C ARG A 124 12.76 -20.96 5.28
N LEU A 125 13.36 -22.15 5.16
CA LEU A 125 14.05 -22.60 3.96
C LEU A 125 13.16 -22.66 2.71
N LEU A 126 11.96 -23.24 2.80
CA LEU A 126 11.09 -23.39 1.62
C LEU A 126 10.50 -22.05 1.16
N VAL A 127 9.90 -21.29 2.08
CA VAL A 127 9.18 -20.05 1.75
C VAL A 127 10.15 -18.91 1.40
N GLY A 128 11.32 -18.86 2.03
CA GLY A 128 12.37 -17.90 1.69
C GLY A 128 13.28 -18.33 0.55
N LEU A 129 12.92 -19.39 -0.18
CA LEU A 129 13.71 -19.95 -1.29
C LEU A 129 15.16 -20.28 -0.89
N GLY A 130 15.38 -20.65 0.37
CA GLY A 130 16.70 -20.97 0.93
C GLY A 130 17.41 -22.13 0.23
N PHE A 131 16.67 -23.02 -0.44
CA PHE A 131 17.22 -24.08 -1.28
C PHE A 131 17.86 -23.57 -2.59
N LEU A 132 17.56 -22.34 -3.02
CA LEU A 132 18.18 -21.71 -4.19
C LEU A 132 19.46 -20.94 -3.81
N PRO A 133 20.38 -20.69 -4.77
CA PRO A 133 21.48 -19.77 -4.58
C PRO A 133 21.02 -18.36 -4.20
N THR A 134 21.69 -17.71 -3.25
CA THR A 134 21.34 -16.37 -2.70
C THR A 134 21.01 -15.34 -3.78
N ARG A 135 21.80 -15.29 -4.86
CA ARG A 135 21.62 -14.36 -6.00
C ARG A 135 20.28 -14.52 -6.73
N LEU A 136 19.64 -15.68 -6.65
CA LEU A 136 18.37 -15.95 -7.33
C LEU A 136 17.16 -15.70 -6.42
N ARG A 137 17.32 -15.81 -5.09
CA ARG A 137 16.21 -15.73 -4.14
C ARG A 137 15.47 -14.39 -4.22
N ALA A 138 16.18 -13.28 -4.12
CA ALA A 138 15.57 -11.96 -4.11
C ALA A 138 14.92 -11.58 -5.45
N PRO A 139 15.54 -11.80 -6.63
CA PRO A 139 14.87 -11.55 -7.91
C PRO A 139 13.60 -12.39 -8.12
N LEU A 140 13.61 -13.68 -7.76
CA LEU A 140 12.42 -14.52 -7.87
C LEU A 140 11.32 -14.05 -6.92
N MET A 141 11.68 -13.77 -5.66
CA MET A 141 10.74 -13.24 -4.66
C MET A 141 10.17 -11.89 -5.11
N ASN A 142 11.00 -11.01 -5.65
CA ASN A 142 10.56 -9.71 -6.14
C ASN A 142 9.53 -9.83 -7.28
N ARG A 143 9.74 -10.75 -8.22
CA ARG A 143 8.78 -11.02 -9.30
C ARG A 143 7.45 -11.57 -8.76
N PHE A 144 7.52 -12.49 -7.81
CA PHE A 144 6.34 -13.03 -7.14
C PHE A 144 5.55 -11.93 -6.41
N MET A 145 6.24 -11.10 -5.63
CA MET A 145 5.62 -9.99 -4.90
C MET A 145 5.05 -8.93 -5.84
N ALA A 146 5.74 -8.59 -6.92
CA ALA A 146 5.22 -7.66 -7.92
C ALA A 146 3.95 -8.19 -8.62
N SER A 147 3.89 -9.51 -8.88
CA SER A 147 2.68 -10.13 -9.43
C SER A 147 1.51 -10.11 -8.44
N ARG A 148 1.78 -10.32 -7.14
CA ARG A 148 0.78 -10.18 -6.07
C ARG A 148 0.26 -8.76 -5.96
N GLN A 149 1.16 -7.77 -5.89
CA GLN A 149 0.81 -6.35 -5.85
C GLN A 149 -0.03 -5.92 -7.05
N ARG A 150 0.30 -6.44 -8.25
CA ARG A 150 -0.52 -6.21 -9.43
C ARG A 150 -1.95 -6.71 -9.23
N GLN A 151 -2.10 -7.93 -8.69
CA GLN A 151 -3.41 -8.51 -8.46
C GLN A 151 -4.20 -7.74 -7.41
N ASP A 152 -3.55 -7.39 -6.28
CA ASP A 152 -4.14 -6.57 -5.22
C ASP A 152 -4.71 -5.25 -5.80
N VAL A 153 -3.96 -4.59 -6.70
CA VAL A 153 -4.45 -3.40 -7.39
C VAL A 153 -5.63 -3.69 -8.31
N LEU A 154 -5.57 -4.77 -9.09
CA LEU A 154 -6.67 -5.11 -10.01
C LEU A 154 -7.96 -5.42 -9.24
N ASP A 155 -7.85 -6.05 -8.08
CA ASP A 155 -8.99 -6.30 -7.19
C ASP A 155 -9.57 -4.96 -6.66
N ASP A 156 -8.71 -4.00 -6.32
CA ASP A 156 -9.10 -2.65 -5.89
C ASP A 156 -9.73 -1.82 -7.02
N VAL A 157 -9.26 -1.95 -8.27
CA VAL A 157 -9.85 -1.27 -9.44
C VAL A 157 -11.32 -1.62 -9.62
N VAL A 158 -11.72 -2.87 -9.32
CA VAL A 158 -13.13 -3.28 -9.37
C VAL A 158 -13.97 -2.51 -8.36
N ILE A 159 -13.39 -2.17 -7.21
CA ILE A 159 -14.05 -1.41 -6.15
C ILE A 159 -14.09 0.07 -6.53
N TRP A 160 -12.96 0.66 -6.95
CA TRP A 160 -12.90 2.06 -7.36
C TRP A 160 -13.87 2.38 -8.48
N GLY A 161 -13.98 1.51 -9.50
CA GLY A 161 -14.94 1.68 -10.60
C GLY A 161 -16.42 1.63 -10.19
N ARG A 162 -16.74 1.22 -8.96
CA ARG A 162 -18.11 1.12 -8.44
C ARG A 162 -18.38 2.02 -7.22
N LYS A 163 -17.32 2.54 -6.58
CA LYS A 163 -17.41 3.36 -5.37
C LYS A 163 -17.87 4.78 -5.76
N LYS A 164 -18.63 5.41 -4.86
CA LYS A 164 -18.92 6.84 -4.93
C LYS A 164 -18.19 7.54 -3.79
N TYR A 165 -17.57 8.68 -4.07
CA TYR A 165 -17.02 9.53 -3.03
C TYR A 165 -18.16 10.08 -2.17
N VAL A 166 -18.04 9.93 -0.85
CA VAL A 166 -19.02 10.42 0.13
C VAL A 166 -18.28 11.26 1.18
N SER A 167 -18.77 12.49 1.38
CA SER A 167 -18.28 13.41 2.40
C SER A 167 -19.47 14.05 3.14
N PRO A 168 -19.56 13.92 4.49
CA PRO A 168 -18.66 13.17 5.36
C PRO A 168 -18.89 11.64 5.26
N PRO A 169 -17.83 10.82 5.38
CA PRO A 169 -17.99 9.37 5.43
C PRO A 169 -18.62 8.94 6.76
N ARG A 170 -19.40 7.84 6.74
CA ARG A 170 -19.91 7.22 7.97
C ARG A 170 -18.80 6.34 8.55
N LEU A 171 -18.13 6.82 9.60
CA LEU A 171 -17.01 6.14 10.23
C LEU A 171 -17.45 5.31 11.43
N ASN A 172 -16.80 4.16 11.61
CA ASN A 172 -16.79 3.37 12.83
C ASN A 172 -15.40 3.47 13.51
N ARG A 173 -15.28 3.04 14.77
CA ARG A 173 -14.02 3.15 15.55
C ARG A 173 -12.83 2.37 14.96
N SER A 174 -13.10 1.46 14.02
CA SER A 174 -12.11 0.62 13.34
C SER A 174 -11.71 1.18 11.99
N ASP A 175 -12.43 2.18 11.47
CA ASP A 175 -12.04 2.90 10.27
C ASP A 175 -10.82 3.74 10.65
N GLY A 176 -9.70 3.49 9.99
CA GLY A 176 -8.38 4.02 10.36
C GLY A 176 -8.25 5.54 10.24
N GLU A 177 -7.09 6.02 9.84
CA GLU A 177 -6.79 7.46 9.80
C GLU A 177 -7.33 8.17 8.55
N ILE A 178 -8.46 7.70 8.03
CA ILE A 178 -9.08 8.19 6.79
C ILE A 178 -9.34 9.70 6.86
N MET A 179 -9.83 10.21 7.99
CA MET A 179 -10.09 11.65 8.15
C MET A 179 -8.81 12.47 8.22
N ALA A 180 -7.77 11.97 8.89
CA ALA A 180 -6.48 12.66 8.94
C ALA A 180 -5.85 12.70 7.54
N TYR A 181 -5.95 11.62 6.78
CA TYR A 181 -5.50 11.57 5.39
C TYR A 181 -6.30 12.53 4.49
N ARG A 182 -7.63 12.59 4.61
CA ARG A 182 -8.44 13.55 3.84
C ARG A 182 -8.13 15.01 4.21
N ALA A 183 -7.91 15.30 5.49
CA ALA A 183 -7.48 16.62 5.94
C ALA A 183 -6.09 16.98 5.37
N TYR A 184 -5.16 16.02 5.36
CA TYR A 184 -3.87 16.15 4.69
C TYR A 184 -4.03 16.41 3.19
N CYS A 185 -4.96 15.74 2.51
CA CYS A 185 -5.18 15.92 1.07
C CYS A 185 -5.73 17.30 0.71
N ALA A 186 -6.53 17.89 1.59
CA ALA A 186 -7.19 19.18 1.35
C ALA A 186 -6.20 20.29 0.97
N GLN A 187 -4.96 20.24 1.46
CA GLN A 187 -3.93 21.25 1.18
C GLN A 187 -3.47 21.28 -0.29
N PHE A 188 -3.73 20.22 -1.07
CA PHE A 188 -3.29 20.12 -2.47
C PHE A 188 -4.37 20.55 -3.47
N TYR A 189 -5.54 20.92 -2.99
CA TYR A 189 -6.63 21.45 -3.81
C TYR A 189 -6.70 22.96 -3.60
N ALA A 190 -6.95 23.69 -4.70
CA ALA A 190 -7.17 25.12 -4.62
C ALA A 190 -8.38 25.44 -3.74
N ASP A 191 -8.32 26.56 -3.01
CA ASP A 191 -9.50 27.07 -2.33
C ASP A 191 -10.53 27.46 -3.40
N PRO A 192 -11.81 27.04 -3.32
CA PRO A 192 -12.84 27.45 -4.27
C PRO A 192 -12.94 28.98 -4.44
N ASN A 193 -12.47 29.75 -3.45
CA ASN A 193 -12.44 31.20 -3.47
C ASN A 193 -11.23 31.81 -4.22
N ASP A 194 -10.17 31.05 -4.53
CA ASP A 194 -9.02 31.56 -5.26
C ASP A 194 -9.32 31.79 -6.76
N CYS A 195 -10.37 31.14 -7.30
CA CYS A 195 -10.81 31.35 -8.69
C CYS A 195 -11.69 32.60 -8.89
N SER A 196 -12.22 33.23 -7.82
CA SER A 196 -13.12 34.39 -7.94
C SER A 196 -12.42 35.75 -7.77
N ALA A 197 -11.12 35.77 -7.49
CA ALA A 197 -10.33 37.01 -7.33
C ALA A 197 -9.67 37.52 -8.63
N THR A 198 -9.85 36.82 -9.74
CA THR A 198 -9.42 37.25 -11.09
C THR A 198 -10.64 37.34 -12.00
N SER A 199 -11.41 38.41 -11.86
CA SER A 199 -12.47 38.82 -12.79
C SER A 199 -12.55 40.34 -12.84
#